data_AF-A0A1H5A3F9-F1
#
_entry.id   AF-A0A1H5A3F9-F1
#
_cell.length_a   1.000
_cell.length_b   1.000
_cell.length_c   1.000
_cell.angle_alpha   90.00
_cell.angle_beta   90.00
_cell.angle_gamma   90.00
#
_symmetry.space_group_name_H-M   'P 1'
#
loop_
_entity.id
_entity.type
_entity.pdbx_description
1 polymer ?
#
loop_
_entity_poly.entity_id
_entity_poly.type
_entity_poly.pdbx_seq_one_letter_code
_entity_poly.pdbx_strand_id
1 'polypeptide(L)'
;MGTGHNGHAVCRICGAELRMLTFAKRNMMGLCRAWRNRHEPACSKRTPAQRRSWAKKYAGADSVDSSITVDLGHPAFQDSASADTQSGG
;
A
#
# COMPACT_ATOMS: atom_id res chain seq x y z
N MET A 1 18.33 -23.81 -6.95
CA MET A 1 18.00 -22.38 -6.84
C MET A 1 16.61 -22.29 -6.23
N GLY A 2 16.52 -21.97 -4.93
CA GLY A 2 15.30 -22.11 -4.14
C GLY A 2 14.19 -21.19 -4.63
N THR A 3 13.09 -21.78 -5.09
CA THR A 3 11.85 -21.09 -5.47
C THR A 3 11.34 -20.33 -4.25
N GLY A 4 11.62 -19.03 -4.17
CA GLY A 4 11.17 -18.19 -3.07
C GLY A 4 9.66 -18.25 -2.99
N HIS A 5 9.12 -18.86 -1.94
CA HIS A 5 7.69 -18.83 -1.63
C HIS A 5 7.33 -17.45 -1.07
N ASN A 6 7.76 -16.36 -1.70
CA ASN A 6 7.51 -15.01 -1.19
C ASN A 6 6.30 -14.45 -1.93
N GLY A 7 5.26 -14.08 -1.19
CA GLY A 7 4.09 -13.40 -1.75
C GLY A 7 4.33 -11.89 -1.81
N HIS A 8 4.10 -11.26 -2.96
CA HIS A 8 4.20 -9.82 -3.11
C HIS A 8 2.98 -9.24 -3.86
N ALA A 9 2.41 -8.15 -3.35
CA ALA A 9 1.41 -7.37 -4.06
C ALA A 9 1.53 -5.86 -3.80
N VAL A 10 1.39 -5.07 -4.86
CA VAL A 10 1.35 -3.60 -4.79
C VAL A 10 -0.07 -3.11 -5.07
N CYS A 11 -0.47 -2.06 -4.36
CA CYS A 11 -1.65 -1.27 -4.70
C CYS A 11 -1.32 -0.26 -5.81
N ARG A 12 -2.09 -0.25 -6.90
CA ARG A 12 -1.87 0.69 -8.02
C ARG A 12 -2.26 2.14 -7.72
N ILE A 13 -2.97 2.38 -6.61
CA ILE A 13 -3.50 3.70 -6.26
C ILE A 13 -2.53 4.41 -5.32
N CYS A 14 -2.12 3.77 -4.24
CA CYS A 14 -1.28 4.38 -3.21
C CYS A 14 0.15 3.84 -3.15
N GLY A 15 0.51 2.88 -3.99
CA GLY A 15 1.85 2.28 -3.99
C GLY A 15 2.12 1.37 -2.80
N ALA A 16 1.16 1.13 -1.89
CA ALA A 16 1.36 0.25 -0.73
C ALA A 16 1.75 -1.16 -1.18
N GLU A 17 2.80 -1.72 -0.58
CA GLU A 17 3.35 -3.04 -0.87
C GLU A 17 3.04 -4.00 0.29
N LEU A 18 2.37 -5.11 0.00
CA LEU A 18 2.25 -6.23 0.92
C LEU A 18 3.31 -7.28 0.57
N ARG A 19 4.21 -7.56 1.51
CA ARG A 19 5.19 -8.65 1.43
C ARG A 19 4.84 -9.71 2.45
N MET A 20 4.67 -10.95 1.99
CA MET A 20 4.49 -12.11 2.84
C MET A 20 5.72 -13.01 2.73
N LEU A 21 6.40 -13.16 3.86
CA LEU A 21 7.51 -14.07 4.07
C LEU A 21 7.03 -15.07 5.12
N THR A 22 6.72 -16.30 4.74
CA THR A 22 6.42 -17.35 5.71
C THR A 22 6.97 -18.69 5.25
N PHE A 23 7.40 -19.53 6.18
CA PHE A 23 7.92 -20.87 5.89
C PHE A 23 6.80 -21.90 5.68
N ALA A 24 5.54 -21.53 5.92
CA ALA A 24 4.39 -22.40 5.75
C ALA A 24 3.96 -22.48 4.27
N LYS A 25 3.60 -23.68 3.77
CA LYS A 25 3.03 -23.95 2.44
C LYS A 25 1.64 -23.31 2.23
N ARG A 26 1.43 -22.03 2.59
CA ARG A 26 0.19 -21.30 2.30
C ARG A 26 0.25 -20.72 0.89
N ASN A 27 -0.91 -20.59 0.23
CA ASN A 27 -1.02 -19.93 -1.06
C ASN A 27 -0.85 -18.41 -0.88
N MET A 28 0.40 -17.95 -0.75
CA MET A 28 0.73 -16.55 -0.46
C MET A 28 0.29 -15.63 -1.58
N MET A 29 0.35 -16.08 -2.83
CA MET A 29 -0.13 -15.31 -3.98
C MET A 29 -1.65 -15.07 -3.90
N GLY A 30 -2.42 -16.05 -3.41
CA GLY A 30 -3.85 -15.91 -3.12
C GLY A 30 -4.14 -14.87 -2.03
N LEU A 31 -3.36 -14.86 -0.95
CA LEU A 31 -3.48 -13.86 0.12
C LEU A 31 -3.10 -12.46 -0.36
N CYS A 32 -2.01 -12.33 -1.14
CA CYS A 32 -1.59 -11.07 -1.77
C CYS A 32 -2.68 -10.53 -2.70
N ARG A 33 -3.29 -11.40 -3.51
CA ARG A 33 -4.39 -11.03 -4.40
C ARG A 33 -5.65 -10.65 -3.63
N ALA A 34 -5.99 -11.38 -2.58
CA ALA A 34 -7.13 -11.06 -1.72
C ALA A 34 -6.96 -9.71 -1.02
N TRP A 35 -5.76 -9.42 -0.53
CA TRP A 35 -5.44 -8.10 0.03
C TRP A 35 -5.62 -7.00 -1.01
N ARG A 36 -5.02 -7.15 -2.21
CA ARG A 36 -5.14 -6.16 -3.28
C ARG A 36 -6.60 -5.91 -3.65
N ASN A 37 -7.38 -6.98 -3.85
CA ASN A 37 -8.80 -6.91 -4.22
C ASN A 37 -9.66 -6.20 -3.15
N ARG A 38 -9.27 -6.26 -1.88
CA ARG A 38 -9.97 -5.53 -0.79
C ARG A 38 -9.46 -4.11 -0.64
N HIS A 39 -8.15 -3.91 -0.79
CA HIS A 39 -7.49 -2.64 -0.54
C HIS A 39 -7.72 -1.64 -1.68
N GLU A 40 -7.53 -2.02 -2.96
CA GLU A 40 -7.70 -1.11 -4.11
C GLU A 40 -9.06 -0.39 -4.13
N PRO A 41 -10.23 -1.06 -4.03
CA PRO A 41 -11.52 -0.36 -4.07
C PRO A 41 -11.72 0.59 -2.88
N ALA A 42 -11.23 0.21 -1.70
CA ALA A 42 -11.28 1.09 -0.53
C ALA A 42 -10.31 2.28 -0.68
N CYS A 43 -9.13 2.04 -1.24
CA CYS A 43 -8.13 3.07 -1.49
C CYS A 43 -8.64 4.09 -2.52
N SER A 44 -9.31 3.64 -3.57
CA SER A 44 -9.90 4.51 -4.60
C SER A 44 -10.93 5.48 -4.03
N LYS A 45 -11.69 5.05 -3.02
CA LYS A 45 -12.73 5.87 -2.37
C LYS A 45 -12.19 6.81 -1.29
N ARG A 46 -10.97 6.58 -0.81
CA ARG A 46 -10.35 7.40 0.25
C ARG A 46 -9.68 8.62 -0.32
N THR A 47 -9.82 9.76 0.36
CA THR A 47 -9.04 10.97 0.09
C THR A 47 -7.57 10.77 0.47
N PRO A 48 -6.64 11.61 -0.04
CA PRO A 48 -5.21 11.51 0.31
C PRO A 48 -4.97 11.57 1.82
N ALA A 49 -5.69 12.43 2.54
CA ALA A 49 -5.64 12.51 4.00
C ALA A 49 -6.08 11.20 4.69
N GLN A 50 -7.16 10.57 4.24
CA GLN A 50 -7.62 9.29 4.77
C GLN A 50 -6.65 8.14 4.47
N ARG A 51 -6.05 8.15 3.27
CA ARG A 51 -4.99 7.19 2.89
C ARG A 51 -3.79 7.35 3.81
N ARG A 52 -3.34 8.59 4.08
CA ARG A 52 -2.25 8.88 5.04
C ARG A 52 -2.57 8.36 6.43
N SER A 53 -3.75 8.64 6.96
CA SER A 53 -4.16 8.14 8.29
C SER A 53 -4.15 6.61 8.36
N TRP A 54 -4.57 5.92 7.29
CA TRP A 54 -4.45 4.47 7.19
C TRP A 54 -3.00 3.99 7.05
N ALA A 55 -2.15 4.73 6.37
CA ALA A 55 -0.75 4.38 6.15
C ALA A 55 0.11 4.61 7.41
N LYS A 56 -0.21 5.60 8.24
CA LYS A 56 0.53 5.92 9.49
C LYS A 56 0.72 4.72 10.42
N LYS A 57 -0.26 3.81 10.51
CA LYS A 57 -0.14 2.59 11.33
C LYS A 57 0.83 1.54 10.78
N TYR A 58 1.27 1.70 9.53
CA TYR A 58 2.26 0.86 8.87
C TYR A 58 3.58 1.61 8.63
N ALA A 59 3.64 2.90 8.97
CA ALA A 59 4.87 3.68 8.89
C ALA A 59 5.86 3.18 9.95
N GLY A 60 7.02 2.70 9.52
CA GLY A 60 8.03 2.14 10.42
C GLY A 60 7.75 0.71 10.89
N ALA A 61 6.82 -0.02 10.27
CA ALA A 61 6.66 -1.44 10.56
C ALA A 61 7.87 -2.22 10.03
N ASP A 62 8.67 -2.76 10.94
CA ASP A 62 9.84 -3.57 10.62
C ASP A 62 9.47 -4.85 9.86
N SER A 63 10.37 -5.27 8.98
CA SER A 63 10.18 -6.32 7.96
C SER A 63 10.24 -7.75 8.52
N VAL A 64 9.67 -7.97 9.71
CA VAL A 64 9.72 -9.26 10.40
C VAL A 64 8.38 -9.99 10.26
N ASP A 65 8.33 -10.94 9.33
CA ASP A 65 7.19 -11.82 9.02
C ASP A 65 5.89 -11.08 8.59
N SER A 66 5.65 -11.03 7.28
CA SER A 66 4.40 -10.53 6.68
C SER A 66 4.04 -9.05 6.95
N SER A 67 4.83 -8.12 6.41
CA SER A 67 4.64 -6.67 6.62
C SER A 67 4.00 -5.96 5.42
N ILE A 68 3.15 -4.96 5.72
CA ILE A 68 2.71 -3.95 4.74
C ILE A 68 3.67 -2.78 4.82
N THR A 69 4.33 -2.46 3.71
CA THR A 69 5.17 -1.28 3.56
C THR A 69 4.40 -0.20 2.81
N VAL A 70 4.51 1.04 3.28
CA VAL A 70 3.86 2.20 2.67
C VAL A 70 4.89 3.31 2.49
N ASP A 71 4.98 3.85 1.29
CA ASP A 71 5.75 5.05 1.02
C ASP A 71 4.87 6.28 1.23
N LEU A 72 5.02 6.96 2.37
CA LEU A 72 4.25 8.18 2.66
C LEU A 72 4.61 9.35 1.73
N GLY A 73 5.75 9.27 1.01
CA GLY A 73 6.14 10.22 -0.02
C GLY A 73 5.30 10.13 -1.30
N HIS A 74 4.61 9.01 -1.51
CA HIS A 74 3.85 8.74 -2.74
C HIS A 74 2.76 9.80 -2.98
N PRO A 75 2.57 10.29 -4.22
CA PRO A 75 1.65 11.39 -4.54
C PRO A 75 0.20 11.12 -4.14
N ALA A 76 -0.20 9.84 -4.10
CA ALA A 76 -1.53 9.43 -3.64
C ALA A 76 -1.83 9.73 -2.16
N PHE A 77 -0.80 9.98 -1.36
CA PHE A 77 -0.88 10.43 0.03
C PHE A 77 -0.78 11.94 0.13
N GLN A 78 -0.09 12.60 -0.80
CA GLN A 78 0.02 14.04 -0.80
C GLN A 78 -1.36 14.65 -1.04
N ASP A 79 -1.71 15.65 -0.23
CA ASP A 79 -2.86 16.47 -0.56
C ASP A 79 -2.53 17.13 -1.88
N SER A 80 -3.29 16.83 -2.93
CA SER A 80 -3.18 17.58 -4.17
C SER A 80 -3.70 18.98 -3.91
N ALA A 81 -2.92 19.81 -3.21
CA ALA A 81 -3.01 21.25 -3.23
C ALA A 81 -2.50 21.70 -4.61
N SER A 82 -3.20 21.32 -5.67
CA SER A 82 -2.87 21.64 -7.05
C SER A 82 -4.14 21.61 -7.90
N ALA A 83 -5.14 22.37 -7.48
CA ALA A 83 -6.19 22.89 -8.36
C ALA A 83 -6.75 24.24 -7.83
N ASP A 84 -5.95 24.99 -7.07
CA ASP A 84 -6.24 26.39 -6.78
C ASP A 84 -4.93 27.19 -6.89
N THR A 85 -4.42 27.29 -8.12
CA THR A 85 -3.64 28.46 -8.46
C THR A 85 -4.64 29.56 -8.74
N GLN A 86 -4.97 30.29 -7.68
CA GLN A 86 -5.33 31.69 -7.78
C GLN A 86 -4.26 32.41 -8.59
N SER A 87 -4.68 33.01 -9.71
CA SER A 87 -4.10 34.19 -10.33
C SER A 87 -5.33 34.92 -10.88
N GLY A 88 -5.88 35.98 -10.29
CA GLY A 88 -5.24 37.08 -9.58
C GLY A 88 -4.82 38.11 -10.62
N GLY A 89 -5.61 39.18 -10.79
CA GLY A 89 -5.32 40.35 -11.64
C GLY A 89 -6.44 40.75 -12.57
#